data_AF-A0A7S1QDU4-F1
#
_entry.id   AF-A0A7S1QDU4-F1
#
_cell.length_a   1.000
_cell.length_b   1.000
_cell.length_c   1.000
_cell.angle_alpha   90.00
_cell.angle_beta   90.00
_cell.angle_gamma   90.00
#
_symmetry.space_group_name_H-M   'P 1'
#
loop_
_entity.id
_entity.type
_entity.pdbx_description
1 polymer ?
#
loop_
_entity_poly.entity_id
_entity_poly.type
_entity_poly.pdbx_seq_one_letter_code
_entity_poly.pdbx_strand_id
1 'polypeptide(L)'
;GLEEGGAEMPTYDVDGVAVEFPYDAYECQIAYMRAVVRALDRGENALLESPTGTGKTLCLLCAALGWRRSRESRSAAQSMDWEAQTDGDAPAQKLNSCPRIWYASRTHSQLKQVVGELKKTSYRPHSVVLGSREHFCVHASVSRHSGAKQNALCKRARDENRCPFYVGLRKAGGKVKTSCCDIEEIVSACKESTVCPFYKTREDAKEAELLLIPYDYLINPSTRDSLQITLKNSILIFDEGHNIEKSCESVASFELKVGDIAGAMSEINDAFDQLQSDACGCDDVLAEMTVEQFMTHLNILKRNLAALEDAIFAERLDRDGDTQRMMVKRPGSYILDILARGGDKGDGIMPKDFKRIAMVVRKAIAVLTFGMESATSGGLY
;
A
#
# COMPACT_ATOMS: atom_id res chain seq x y z
N GLY A 1 38.65 18.68 6.79
CA GLY A 1 38.05 19.40 5.67
C GLY A 1 38.38 18.64 4.42
N LEU A 2 37.41 17.89 3.89
CA LEU A 2 37.47 17.34 2.55
C LEU A 2 36.57 18.24 1.71
N GLU A 3 37.17 18.95 0.77
CA GLU A 3 36.46 19.72 -0.24
C GLU A 3 35.73 18.72 -1.16
N GLU A 4 34.41 18.59 -0.97
CA GLU A 4 33.54 18.04 -2.00
C GLU A 4 33.47 19.05 -3.14
N GLY A 5 34.32 18.88 -4.15
CA GLY A 5 34.19 19.54 -5.43
C GLY A 5 32.87 19.10 -6.08
N GLY A 6 31.80 19.84 -5.82
CA GLY A 6 30.52 19.67 -6.51
C GLY A 6 30.71 20.02 -7.97
N ALA A 7 30.83 19.00 -8.83
CA ALA A 7 30.74 19.20 -10.27
C ALA A 7 29.42 19.91 -10.58
N GLU A 8 29.49 21.02 -11.32
CA GLU A 8 28.33 21.78 -11.74
C GLU A 8 27.45 20.87 -12.61
N MET A 9 26.20 20.66 -12.20
CA MET A 9 25.33 19.69 -12.88
C MET A 9 24.81 20.28 -14.20
N PRO A 10 24.94 19.57 -15.34
CA PRO A 10 24.52 20.09 -16.62
C PRO A 10 23.00 20.33 -16.65
N THR A 11 22.61 21.44 -17.26
CA THR A 11 21.22 21.81 -17.49
C THR A 11 20.93 21.80 -18.98
N TYR A 12 19.88 21.10 -19.37
CA TYR A 12 19.44 20.97 -20.75
C TYR A 12 18.13 21.72 -20.97
N ASP A 13 18.04 22.51 -22.04
CA ASP A 13 16.76 23.05 -22.49
C ASP A 13 16.01 21.97 -23.28
N VAL A 14 14.93 21.48 -22.69
CA VAL A 14 14.05 20.45 -23.24
C VAL A 14 12.71 21.09 -23.56
N ASP A 15 12.56 21.61 -24.77
CA ASP A 15 11.35 22.28 -25.26
C ASP A 15 10.88 23.45 -24.36
N GLY A 16 11.81 24.27 -23.86
CA GLY A 16 11.52 25.43 -23.01
C GLY A 16 11.42 25.08 -21.52
N VAL A 17 11.79 23.86 -21.14
CA VAL A 17 11.93 23.40 -19.76
C VAL A 17 13.41 23.18 -19.47
N ALA A 18 13.93 23.91 -18.48
CA ALA A 18 15.27 23.66 -17.95
C ALA A 18 15.28 22.37 -17.13
N VAL A 19 15.98 21.35 -17.62
CA VAL A 19 16.13 20.05 -16.97
C VAL A 19 17.57 19.89 -16.51
N GLU A 20 17.80 19.99 -15.20
CA GLU A 20 19.04 19.60 -14.55
C GLU A 20 19.18 18.06 -14.59
N PHE A 21 20.34 17.56 -15.02
CA PHE A 21 20.63 16.13 -15.12
C PHE A 21 21.95 15.81 -14.42
N PRO A 22 22.08 14.66 -13.71
CA PRO A 22 23.25 14.40 -12.87
C PRO A 22 24.56 14.06 -13.62
N TYR A 23 24.50 13.88 -14.93
CA TYR A 23 25.62 13.48 -15.79
C TYR A 23 25.49 14.17 -17.15
N ASP A 24 26.50 14.02 -18.00
CA ASP A 24 26.34 14.37 -19.42
C ASP A 24 25.32 13.44 -20.08
N ALA A 25 24.18 14.00 -20.46
CA ALA A 25 23.07 13.25 -21.03
C ALA A 25 23.40 12.81 -22.46
N TYR A 26 23.18 11.52 -22.75
CA TYR A 26 23.23 11.00 -24.12
C TYR A 26 22.09 11.57 -24.96
N GLU A 27 22.27 11.63 -26.28
CA GLU A 27 21.23 12.11 -27.21
C GLU A 27 19.91 11.34 -27.06
N CYS A 28 19.97 10.02 -26.83
CA CYS A 28 18.79 9.19 -26.59
C CYS A 28 18.06 9.55 -25.27
N GLN A 29 18.80 9.97 -24.24
CA GLN A 29 18.23 10.43 -22.98
C GLN A 29 17.54 11.79 -23.15
N ILE A 30 18.16 12.71 -23.90
CA ILE A 30 17.55 14.01 -24.25
C ILE A 30 16.27 13.79 -25.07
N ALA A 31 16.28 12.89 -26.05
CA ALA A 31 15.10 12.54 -26.83
C ALA A 31 13.99 11.96 -25.95
N TYR A 32 14.35 11.10 -24.99
CA TYR A 32 13.40 10.54 -24.02
C TYR A 32 12.81 11.62 -23.11
N MET A 33 13.64 12.49 -22.52
CA MET A 33 13.18 13.61 -21.69
C MET A 33 12.26 14.55 -22.47
N ARG A 34 12.58 14.81 -23.74
CA ARG A 34 11.74 15.61 -24.64
C ARG A 34 10.36 14.99 -24.87
N ALA A 35 10.30 13.67 -25.07
CA ALA A 35 9.02 12.97 -25.20
C ALA A 35 8.17 13.09 -23.92
N VAL A 36 8.80 12.99 -22.73
CA VAL A 36 8.13 13.20 -21.44
C VAL A 36 7.58 14.62 -21.33
N VAL A 37 8.41 15.65 -21.53
CA VAL A 37 8.00 17.06 -21.42
C VAL A 37 6.84 17.38 -22.35
N ARG A 38 6.90 16.96 -23.61
CA ARG A 38 5.81 17.18 -24.58
C ARG A 38 4.49 16.56 -24.15
N ALA A 39 4.53 15.34 -23.62
CA ALA A 39 3.32 14.66 -23.14
C ALA A 39 2.71 15.41 -21.95
N LEU A 40 3.54 15.87 -21.02
CA LEU A 40 3.11 16.64 -19.85
C LEU A 40 2.51 18.01 -20.25
N ASP A 41 3.14 18.73 -21.17
CA ASP A 41 2.63 20.02 -21.67
C ASP A 41 1.28 19.89 -22.36
N ARG A 42 1.08 18.82 -23.14
CA ARG A 42 -0.17 18.56 -23.87
C ARG A 42 -1.25 17.92 -23.01
N GLY A 43 -0.91 17.41 -21.83
CA GLY A 43 -1.83 16.62 -21.01
C GLY A 43 -2.19 15.27 -21.65
N GLU A 44 -1.26 14.67 -22.39
CA GLU A 44 -1.45 13.42 -23.13
C GLU A 44 -0.79 12.24 -22.40
N ASN A 45 -1.25 11.02 -22.71
CA ASN A 45 -0.59 9.80 -22.27
C ASN A 45 0.59 9.48 -23.19
N ALA A 46 1.71 9.03 -22.63
CA ALA A 46 2.88 8.61 -23.40
C ALA A 46 3.28 7.17 -23.05
N LEU A 47 3.46 6.34 -24.08
CA LEU A 47 4.10 5.03 -23.96
C LEU A 47 5.53 5.15 -24.48
N LEU A 48 6.49 5.12 -23.56
CA LEU A 48 7.90 5.37 -23.86
C LEU A 48 8.71 4.09 -23.73
N GLU A 49 9.32 3.67 -24.84
CA GLU A 49 10.24 2.54 -24.86
C GLU A 49 11.68 3.03 -24.90
N SER A 50 12.56 2.31 -24.21
CA SER A 50 14.00 2.51 -24.25
C SER A 50 14.69 1.19 -23.90
N PRO A 51 15.92 0.91 -24.36
CA PRO A 51 16.67 -0.26 -23.90
C PRO A 51 16.96 -0.22 -22.39
N THR A 52 17.25 -1.37 -21.78
CA THR A 52 17.72 -1.43 -20.39
C THR A 52 19.10 -0.79 -20.25
N GLY A 53 19.37 -0.14 -19.11
CA GLY A 53 20.68 0.47 -18.83
C GLY A 53 20.90 1.87 -19.42
N THR A 54 19.91 2.45 -20.09
CA THR A 54 19.98 3.82 -20.66
C THR A 54 19.62 4.92 -19.66
N GLY A 55 19.33 4.59 -18.40
CA GLY A 55 18.97 5.57 -17.38
C GLY A 55 17.52 6.08 -17.49
N LYS A 56 16.56 5.25 -17.91
CA LYS A 56 15.13 5.61 -18.04
C LYS A 56 14.57 6.27 -16.79
N THR A 57 14.84 5.68 -15.62
CA THR A 57 14.39 6.18 -14.33
C THR A 57 14.86 7.62 -14.08
N LEU A 58 16.14 7.91 -14.32
CA LEU A 58 16.68 9.26 -14.21
C LEU A 58 16.05 10.22 -15.23
N CYS A 59 15.88 9.80 -16.48
CA CYS A 59 15.26 10.62 -17.52
C CYS A 59 13.80 10.96 -17.14
N LEU A 60 13.02 9.98 -16.68
CA LEU A 60 11.65 10.17 -16.21
C LEU A 60 11.59 11.13 -15.03
N LEU A 61 12.40 10.91 -14.00
CA LEU A 61 12.43 11.74 -12.80
C LEU A 61 12.84 13.18 -13.12
N CYS A 62 13.96 13.38 -13.81
CA CYS A 62 14.48 14.72 -14.10
C CYS A 62 13.54 15.51 -15.01
N ALA A 63 13.00 14.90 -16.06
CA ALA A 63 12.06 15.57 -16.95
C ALA A 63 10.76 15.94 -16.22
N ALA A 64 10.18 15.03 -15.44
CA ALA A 64 8.94 15.30 -14.72
C ALA A 64 9.12 16.36 -13.62
N LEU A 65 10.22 16.30 -12.86
CA LEU A 65 10.54 17.27 -11.80
C LEU A 65 10.92 18.64 -12.38
N GLY A 66 11.71 18.68 -13.44
CA GLY A 66 12.06 19.92 -14.15
C GLY A 66 10.82 20.60 -14.73
N TRP A 67 9.94 19.84 -15.38
CA TRP A 67 8.66 20.35 -15.88
C TRP A 67 7.77 20.89 -14.75
N ARG A 68 7.64 20.13 -13.66
CA ARG A 68 6.87 20.53 -12.48
C ARG A 68 7.40 21.84 -11.88
N ARG A 69 8.72 21.96 -11.71
CA ARG A 69 9.40 23.17 -11.20
C ARG A 69 9.16 24.37 -12.13
N SER A 70 9.24 24.18 -13.45
CA SER A 70 8.95 25.23 -14.44
C SER A 70 7.50 25.74 -14.31
N ARG A 71 6.55 24.84 -14.07
CA ARG A 71 5.13 25.18 -13.88
C ARG A 71 4.85 25.88 -12.55
N GLU A 72 5.55 25.50 -11.48
CA GLU A 72 5.54 26.22 -10.19
C GLU A 72 6.04 27.65 -10.35
N SER A 73 7.18 27.85 -11.01
CA SER A 73 7.73 29.19 -11.25
C SER A 73 6.80 30.07 -12.09
N ARG A 74 6.18 29.52 -13.15
CA ARG A 74 5.19 30.24 -13.97
C ARG A 74 3.93 30.63 -13.18
N SER A 75 3.44 29.71 -12.34
CA SER A 75 2.26 29.96 -11.50
C SER A 75 2.55 31.00 -10.42
N ALA A 76 3.74 30.95 -9.82
CA ALA A 76 4.20 31.93 -8.84
C ALA A 76 4.30 33.33 -9.47
N ALA A 77 4.91 33.44 -10.66
CA ALA A 77 5.00 34.69 -11.41
C ALA A 77 3.61 35.28 -11.72
N GLN A 78 2.65 34.45 -12.16
CA GLN A 78 1.27 34.89 -12.42
C GLN A 78 0.52 35.32 -11.17
N SER A 79 0.80 34.71 -10.01
CA SER A 79 0.17 35.10 -8.74
C SER A 79 0.65 36.44 -8.20
N MET A 80 1.86 36.89 -8.58
CA MET A 80 2.42 38.19 -8.18
C MET A 80 1.84 39.36 -8.98
N ASP A 81 1.20 39.10 -10.14
CA ASP A 81 0.57 40.13 -10.98
C ASP A 81 -0.81 40.60 -10.47
N TRP A 82 -1.37 40.01 -9.40
CA TRP A 82 -2.73 40.32 -8.88
C TRP A 82 -2.76 40.97 -7.48
N GLU A 83 -1.72 41.67 -7.03
CA GLU A 83 -1.85 42.60 -5.89
C GLU A 83 -2.61 43.90 -6.27
N ALA A 84 -3.68 43.77 -7.06
CA ALA A 84 -4.73 44.76 -7.23
C ALA A 84 -5.98 44.28 -6.47
N GLN A 85 -6.03 44.63 -5.19
CA GLN A 85 -7.20 44.77 -4.31
C GLN A 85 -8.44 43.90 -4.61
N THR A 86 -8.65 42.85 -3.81
CA THR A 86 -10.01 42.45 -3.41
C THR A 86 -10.02 41.97 -1.95
N ASP A 87 -10.64 42.75 -1.08
CA ASP A 87 -11.02 42.35 0.28
C ASP A 87 -12.09 41.24 0.21
N GLY A 88 -11.76 40.03 0.68
CA GLY A 88 -12.66 38.90 0.67
C GLY A 88 -12.17 37.78 1.59
N ASP A 89 -12.64 37.80 2.83
CA ASP A 89 -12.29 36.90 3.94
C ASP A 89 -12.94 35.51 3.76
N ALA A 90 -12.46 34.74 2.79
CA ALA A 90 -12.76 33.32 2.64
C ALA A 90 -11.47 32.50 2.78
N PRO A 91 -11.45 31.41 3.55
CA PRO A 91 -10.25 30.58 3.70
C PRO A 91 -9.92 29.99 2.33
N ALA A 92 -8.92 30.55 1.66
CA ALA A 92 -8.37 30.02 0.44
C ALA A 92 -7.86 28.60 0.72
N GLN A 93 -8.63 27.59 0.32
CA GLN A 93 -8.06 26.28 0.07
C GLN A 93 -6.97 26.52 -0.97
N LYS A 94 -5.69 26.43 -0.56
CA LYS A 94 -4.55 26.40 -1.48
C LYS A 94 -4.76 25.22 -2.42
N LEU A 95 -5.45 25.46 -3.54
CA LEU A 95 -5.50 24.51 -4.63
C LEU A 95 -4.06 24.49 -5.16
N ASN A 96 -3.31 23.42 -4.89
CA ASN A 96 -1.96 23.25 -5.44
C ASN A 96 -2.06 23.41 -6.96
N SER A 97 -1.61 24.56 -7.47
CA SER A 97 -1.65 24.92 -8.88
C SER A 97 -0.77 23.98 -9.72
N CYS A 98 0.25 23.41 -9.08
CA CYS A 98 1.14 22.44 -9.69
C CYS A 98 0.70 20.99 -9.43
N PRO A 99 0.66 20.12 -10.46
CA PRO A 99 0.22 18.75 -10.31
C PRO A 99 1.15 17.90 -9.45
N ARG A 100 0.60 16.97 -8.66
CA ARG A 100 1.36 15.97 -7.87
C ARG A 100 1.92 14.85 -8.75
N ILE A 101 3.14 14.39 -8.46
CA ILE A 101 3.75 13.27 -9.20
C ILE A 101 3.54 11.98 -8.41
N TRP A 102 2.93 10.99 -9.04
CA TRP A 102 2.76 9.63 -8.54
C TRP A 102 3.67 8.72 -9.34
N TYR A 103 4.77 8.29 -8.72
CA TYR A 103 5.69 7.32 -9.30
C TYR A 103 5.32 5.93 -8.79
N ALA A 104 4.80 5.12 -9.69
CA ALA A 104 4.40 3.77 -9.44
C ALA A 104 5.48 2.81 -9.94
N SER A 105 5.86 1.83 -9.11
CA SER A 105 6.72 0.72 -9.51
C SER A 105 6.17 -0.60 -8.97
N ARG A 106 6.66 -1.72 -9.48
CA ARG A 106 6.15 -3.05 -9.11
C ARG A 106 6.54 -3.43 -7.67
N THR A 107 7.75 -3.09 -7.24
CA THR A 107 8.29 -3.55 -5.95
C THR A 107 8.89 -2.41 -5.13
N HIS A 108 8.92 -2.57 -3.80
CA HIS A 108 9.61 -1.63 -2.91
C HIS A 108 11.12 -1.55 -3.17
N SER A 109 11.76 -2.65 -3.62
CA SER A 109 13.17 -2.65 -3.99
C SER A 109 13.46 -1.75 -5.20
N GLN A 110 12.55 -1.68 -6.18
CA GLN A 110 12.67 -0.74 -7.29
C GLN A 110 12.43 0.70 -6.83
N LEU A 111 11.45 0.94 -5.94
CA LEU A 111 11.26 2.29 -5.36
C LEU A 111 12.50 2.75 -4.59
N LYS A 112 13.18 1.85 -3.88
CA LYS A 112 14.46 2.14 -3.22
C LYS A 112 15.53 2.58 -4.23
N GLN A 113 15.62 1.92 -5.39
CA GLN A 113 16.51 2.34 -6.48
C GLN A 113 16.14 3.73 -6.99
N VAL A 114 14.84 4.02 -7.19
CA VAL A 114 14.33 5.33 -7.60
C VAL A 114 14.71 6.42 -6.59
N VAL A 115 14.60 6.16 -5.28
CA VAL A 115 15.08 7.07 -4.23
C VAL A 115 16.60 7.29 -4.34
N GLY A 116 17.36 6.22 -4.57
CA GLY A 116 18.80 6.29 -4.79
C GLY A 116 19.18 7.16 -6.00
N GLU A 117 18.45 7.03 -7.11
CA GLU A 117 18.63 7.87 -8.30
C GLU A 117 18.22 9.32 -8.02
N LEU A 118 17.11 9.56 -7.32
CA LEU A 118 16.65 10.90 -6.95
C LEU A 118 17.71 11.66 -6.13
N LYS A 119 18.39 10.97 -5.19
CA LYS A 119 19.46 11.56 -4.36
C LYS A 119 20.65 12.06 -5.19
N LYS A 120 20.93 11.46 -6.36
CA LYS A 120 22.00 11.89 -7.26
C LYS A 120 21.65 13.18 -8.02
N THR A 121 20.37 13.51 -8.11
CA THR A 121 19.92 14.74 -8.77
C THR A 121 20.02 15.96 -7.85
N SER A 122 19.85 17.17 -8.40
CA SER A 122 19.74 18.45 -7.68
C SER A 122 18.32 18.72 -7.21
N TYR A 123 17.35 17.95 -7.69
CA TYR A 123 15.97 18.07 -7.27
C TYR A 123 15.84 17.62 -5.80
N ARG A 124 15.14 18.44 -5.01
CA ARG A 124 14.82 18.15 -3.60
C ARG A 124 13.31 18.27 -3.39
N PRO A 125 12.49 17.51 -4.13
CA PRO A 125 11.05 17.56 -3.94
C PRO A 125 10.69 17.03 -2.55
N HIS A 126 9.56 17.49 -2.01
CA HIS A 126 8.98 16.82 -0.83
C HIS A 126 8.46 15.44 -1.25
N SER A 127 9.33 14.43 -1.16
CA SER A 127 9.07 13.07 -1.62
C SER A 127 8.77 12.11 -0.47
N VAL A 128 7.81 11.22 -0.67
CA VAL A 128 7.36 10.25 0.33
C VAL A 128 7.16 8.88 -0.29
N VAL A 129 7.72 7.85 0.34
CA VAL A 129 7.44 6.45 -0.01
C VAL A 129 6.26 5.95 0.80
N LEU A 130 5.22 5.43 0.14
CA LEU A 130 4.12 4.72 0.80
C LEU A 130 4.33 3.23 0.74
N GLY A 131 3.83 2.53 1.76
CA GLY A 131 3.94 1.08 1.88
C GLY A 131 3.09 0.53 3.01
N SER A 132 3.12 -0.79 3.16
CA SER A 132 2.31 -1.53 4.14
C SER A 132 2.89 -1.39 5.55
N ARG A 133 2.10 -1.81 6.55
CA ARG A 133 2.58 -1.89 7.94
C ARG A 133 3.70 -2.91 8.10
N GLU A 134 3.80 -3.90 7.22
CA GLU A 134 4.84 -4.94 7.27
C GLU A 134 6.24 -4.34 7.09
N HIS A 135 6.35 -3.27 6.30
CA HIS A 135 7.63 -2.59 6.08
C HIS A 135 7.89 -1.46 7.08
N PHE A 136 6.85 -0.84 7.64
CA PHE A 136 7.00 0.36 8.49
C PHE A 136 6.77 0.13 9.99
N CYS A 137 6.24 -1.01 10.43
CA CYS A 137 5.92 -1.23 11.84
C CYS A 137 7.19 -1.51 12.67
N VAL A 138 7.43 -0.67 13.68
CA VAL A 138 8.56 -0.81 14.63
C VAL A 138 8.14 -1.33 16.01
N HIS A 139 6.84 -1.60 16.20
CA HIS A 139 6.34 -2.08 17.49
C HIS A 139 6.67 -3.56 17.69
N ALA A 140 7.33 -3.92 18.78
CA ALA A 140 7.93 -5.24 18.98
C ALA A 140 6.94 -6.42 18.89
N SER A 141 5.72 -6.28 19.42
CA SER A 141 4.69 -7.33 19.31
C SER A 141 3.98 -7.34 17.96
N VAL A 142 3.62 -6.16 17.42
CA VAL A 142 2.83 -6.03 16.19
C VAL A 142 3.65 -6.38 14.94
N SER A 143 4.94 -6.01 14.91
CA SER A 143 5.84 -6.27 13.76
C SER A 143 6.10 -7.76 13.50
N ARG A 144 5.85 -8.64 14.49
CA ARG A 144 5.97 -10.10 14.35
C ARG A 144 4.83 -10.73 13.56
N HIS A 145 3.77 -9.98 13.29
CA HIS A 145 2.61 -10.43 12.54
C HIS A 145 2.54 -9.72 11.19
N SER A 146 1.86 -10.33 10.23
CA SER A 146 1.63 -9.82 8.87
C SER A 146 0.13 -9.73 8.56
N GLY A 147 -0.21 -9.08 7.44
CA GLY A 147 -1.56 -9.05 6.88
C GLY A 147 -2.66 -8.52 7.83
N ALA A 148 -3.80 -9.21 7.82
CA ALA A 148 -4.99 -8.81 8.58
C ALA A 148 -4.75 -8.78 10.10
N LYS A 149 -4.00 -9.75 10.62
CA LYS A 149 -3.65 -9.84 12.05
C LYS A 149 -2.82 -8.65 12.51
N GLN A 150 -1.80 -8.27 11.73
CA GLN A 150 -1.00 -7.07 12.01
C GLN A 150 -1.86 -5.81 12.01
N ASN A 151 -2.76 -5.67 11.04
CA ASN A 151 -3.64 -4.53 10.92
C ASN A 151 -4.61 -4.41 12.11
N ALA A 152 -5.18 -5.52 12.57
CA ALA A 152 -6.08 -5.56 13.72
C ALA A 152 -5.36 -5.15 15.02
N LEU A 153 -4.20 -5.76 15.30
CA LEU A 153 -3.37 -5.44 16.46
C LEU A 153 -2.93 -3.97 16.45
N CYS A 154 -2.47 -3.46 15.30
CA CYS A 154 -2.07 -2.06 15.15
C CYS A 154 -3.24 -1.10 15.41
N LYS A 155 -4.41 -1.39 14.83
CA LYS A 155 -5.61 -0.57 15.01
C LYS A 155 -6.01 -0.51 16.48
N ARG A 156 -6.01 -1.65 17.16
CA ARG A 156 -6.34 -1.72 18.59
C ARG A 156 -5.35 -0.98 19.47
N ALA A 157 -4.05 -1.23 19.29
CA ALA A 157 -3.00 -0.53 20.03
C ALA A 157 -3.01 0.99 19.79
N ARG A 158 -3.48 1.44 18.61
CA ARG A 158 -3.73 2.85 18.32
C ARG A 158 -4.94 3.39 19.08
N ASP A 159 -6.08 2.70 18.98
CA ASP A 159 -7.36 3.17 19.55
C ASP A 159 -7.29 3.24 21.08
N GLU A 160 -6.59 2.29 21.71
CA GLU A 160 -6.35 2.25 23.16
C GLU A 160 -5.13 3.10 23.59
N ASN A 161 -4.47 3.82 22.66
CA ASN A 161 -3.25 4.60 22.90
C ASN A 161 -2.08 3.83 23.55
N ARG A 162 -2.01 2.51 23.34
CA ARG A 162 -0.94 1.64 23.86
C ARG A 162 0.29 1.56 22.96
N CYS A 163 0.22 2.07 21.73
CA CYS A 163 1.38 2.14 20.84
C CYS A 163 2.26 3.36 21.18
N PRO A 164 3.46 3.19 21.76
CA PRO A 164 4.32 4.32 22.15
C PRO A 164 4.72 5.19 20.95
N PHE A 165 4.96 4.57 19.79
CA PHE A 165 5.33 5.27 18.57
C PHE A 165 4.19 6.15 17.99
N TYR A 166 2.94 5.68 18.08
CA TYR A 166 1.79 6.47 17.61
C TYR A 166 1.50 7.63 18.56
N VAL A 167 1.58 7.39 19.86
CA VAL A 167 1.48 8.45 20.87
C VAL A 167 2.62 9.47 20.71
N GLY A 168 3.83 8.99 20.40
CA GLY A 168 4.99 9.81 20.10
C GLY A 168 4.79 10.69 18.87
N LEU A 169 4.19 10.18 17.79
CA LEU A 169 3.82 11.00 16.62
C LEU A 169 2.88 12.15 17.01
N ARG A 170 1.84 11.87 17.81
CA ARG A 170 0.88 12.89 18.28
C ARG A 170 1.54 13.97 19.14
N LYS A 171 2.59 13.62 19.89
CA LYS A 171 3.31 14.54 20.79
C LYS A 171 4.43 15.32 20.09
N ALA A 172 5.20 14.66 19.23
CA ALA A 172 6.41 15.20 18.62
C ALA A 172 6.13 16.16 17.44
N GLY A 173 4.89 16.22 16.95
CA GLY A 173 4.46 17.21 15.95
C GLY A 173 5.22 17.12 14.62
N GLY A 174 5.52 15.91 14.14
CA GLY A 174 6.02 15.71 12.77
C GLY A 174 7.44 16.19 12.48
N LYS A 175 8.26 16.54 13.49
CA LYS A 175 9.64 17.06 13.30
C LYS A 175 10.64 16.10 12.64
N VAL A 176 10.28 14.84 12.43
CA VAL A 176 11.15 13.86 11.75
C VAL A 176 11.15 14.16 10.25
N LYS A 177 12.34 14.45 9.71
CA LYS A 177 12.52 14.65 8.27
C LYS A 177 12.52 13.29 7.57
N THR A 178 11.52 13.07 6.72
CA THR A 178 11.30 11.84 5.93
C THR A 178 11.45 12.07 4.43
N SER A 179 11.72 13.32 4.01
CA SER A 179 11.86 13.71 2.61
C SER A 179 13.08 13.05 1.96
N CYS A 180 12.90 12.50 0.75
CA CYS A 180 13.96 11.84 -0.03
C CYS A 180 14.62 10.64 0.69
N CYS A 181 13.91 10.01 1.63
CA CYS A 181 14.39 8.83 2.33
C CYS A 181 13.76 7.55 1.74
N ASP A 182 14.51 6.46 1.79
CA ASP A 182 13.94 5.13 1.55
C ASP A 182 13.21 4.59 2.79
N ILE A 183 12.61 3.41 2.69
CA ILE A 183 11.79 2.86 3.78
C ILE A 183 12.66 2.60 5.02
N GLU A 184 13.84 2.04 4.83
CA GLU A 184 14.76 1.67 5.91
C GLU A 184 15.32 2.90 6.64
N GLU A 185 15.65 3.95 5.91
CA GLU A 185 16.03 5.26 6.45
C GLU A 185 14.89 5.89 7.25
N ILE A 186 13.66 5.88 6.72
CA ILE A 186 12.47 6.41 7.41
C ILE A 186 12.23 5.63 8.72
N VAL A 187 12.29 4.31 8.67
CA VAL A 187 12.10 3.43 9.84
C VAL A 187 13.14 3.73 10.90
N SER A 188 14.41 3.90 10.51
CA SER A 188 15.51 4.17 11.44
C SER A 188 15.36 5.53 12.13
N ALA A 189 15.14 6.60 11.35
CA ALA A 189 14.95 7.96 11.86
C ALA A 189 13.73 8.07 12.80
N CYS A 190 12.63 7.42 12.43
CA CYS A 190 11.42 7.38 13.25
C CYS A 190 11.60 6.56 14.53
N LYS A 191 12.37 5.46 14.47
CA LYS A 191 12.66 4.63 15.64
C LYS A 191 13.48 5.41 16.68
N GLU A 192 14.51 6.14 16.26
CA GLU A 192 15.32 7.00 17.12
C GLU A 192 14.48 8.11 17.77
N SER A 193 13.56 8.69 17.01
CA SER A 193 12.68 9.78 17.47
C SER A 193 11.43 9.30 18.21
N THR A 194 11.23 7.98 18.39
CA THR A 194 10.01 7.36 18.96
C THR A 194 8.72 7.81 18.26
N VAL A 195 8.74 7.90 16.94
CA VAL A 195 7.60 8.29 16.09
C VAL A 195 7.15 7.09 15.25
N CYS A 196 5.85 6.93 15.01
CA CYS A 196 5.34 5.85 14.18
C CYS A 196 5.63 6.11 12.70
N PRO A 197 6.49 5.30 12.03
CA PRO A 197 6.86 5.53 10.63
C PRO A 197 5.64 5.45 9.70
N PHE A 198 4.78 4.45 9.91
CA PHE A 198 3.60 4.20 9.06
C PHE A 198 2.58 5.35 9.05
N TYR A 199 2.28 5.94 10.21
CA TYR A 199 1.34 7.07 10.26
C TYR A 199 2.01 8.37 9.84
N LYS A 200 3.30 8.54 10.13
CA LYS A 200 4.08 9.70 9.70
C LYS A 200 4.13 9.84 8.18
N THR A 201 4.46 8.77 7.45
CA THR A 201 4.48 8.79 5.98
C THR A 201 3.11 9.08 5.38
N ARG A 202 2.02 8.64 6.02
CA ARG A 202 0.65 8.98 5.60
C ARG A 202 0.26 10.43 5.84
N GLU A 203 0.76 11.05 6.91
CA GLU A 203 0.58 12.50 7.13
C GLU A 203 1.39 13.30 6.12
N ASP A 204 2.65 12.93 5.90
CA ASP A 204 3.55 13.61 4.95
C ASP A 204 3.08 13.49 3.50
N ALA A 205 2.43 12.38 3.15
CA ALA A 205 1.86 12.14 1.82
C ALA A 205 0.77 13.14 1.41
N LYS A 206 0.14 13.84 2.36
CA LYS A 206 -0.89 14.85 2.05
C LYS A 206 -0.29 16.07 1.34
N GLU A 207 0.90 16.48 1.79
CA GLU A 207 1.62 17.65 1.28
C GLU A 207 2.72 17.28 0.27
N ALA A 208 2.90 15.97 -0.02
CA ALA A 208 3.97 15.49 -0.89
C ALA A 208 3.81 15.92 -2.36
N GLU A 209 4.94 16.31 -2.95
CA GLU A 209 5.07 16.66 -4.36
C GLU A 209 5.32 15.43 -5.24
N LEU A 210 6.05 14.45 -4.68
CA LEU A 210 6.41 13.19 -5.31
C LEU A 210 6.07 12.02 -4.38
N LEU A 211 5.09 11.22 -4.76
CA LEU A 211 4.72 9.99 -4.05
C LEU A 211 5.28 8.78 -4.78
N LEU A 212 6.06 7.96 -4.06
CA LEU A 212 6.63 6.71 -4.55
C LEU A 212 5.79 5.55 -4.00
N ILE A 213 5.11 4.80 -4.87
CA ILE A 213 4.12 3.81 -4.46
C ILE A 213 4.19 2.50 -5.26
N PRO A 214 3.78 1.35 -4.68
CA PRO A 214 3.57 0.13 -5.44
C PRO A 214 2.40 0.27 -6.43
N TYR A 215 2.45 -0.44 -7.56
CA TYR A 215 1.36 -0.52 -8.55
C TYR A 215 0.00 -0.82 -7.93
N ASP A 216 -0.03 -1.76 -6.99
CA ASP A 216 -1.26 -2.27 -6.39
C ASP A 216 -2.05 -1.18 -5.66
N TYR A 217 -1.39 -0.09 -5.24
CA TYR A 217 -2.05 1.01 -4.54
C TYR A 217 -2.90 1.87 -5.48
N LEU A 218 -2.57 1.88 -6.78
CA LEU A 218 -3.33 2.59 -7.82
C LEU A 218 -4.36 1.69 -8.49
N ILE A 219 -3.99 0.43 -8.73
CA ILE A 219 -4.80 -0.53 -9.47
C ILE A 219 -5.92 -1.08 -8.61
N ASN A 220 -5.66 -1.41 -7.33
CA ASN A 220 -6.67 -1.97 -6.45
C ASN A 220 -7.64 -0.89 -5.94
N PRO A 221 -8.94 -0.93 -6.31
CA PRO A 221 -9.91 0.09 -5.92
C PRO A 221 -10.04 0.24 -4.40
N SER A 222 -10.03 -0.88 -3.67
CA SER A 222 -10.18 -0.89 -2.21
C SER A 222 -9.05 -0.16 -1.51
N THR A 223 -7.82 -0.36 -1.98
CA THR A 223 -6.63 0.32 -1.46
C THR A 223 -6.64 1.80 -1.83
N ARG A 224 -7.03 2.12 -3.06
CA ARG A 224 -7.14 3.50 -3.56
C ARG A 224 -8.12 4.33 -2.74
N ASP A 225 -9.29 3.77 -2.46
CA ASP A 225 -10.34 4.40 -1.66
C ASP A 225 -9.91 4.56 -0.20
N SER A 226 -9.26 3.54 0.37
CA SER A 226 -8.73 3.56 1.74
C SER A 226 -7.64 4.61 1.96
N LEU A 227 -6.89 4.94 0.91
CA LEU A 227 -5.86 5.97 0.91
C LEU A 227 -6.38 7.33 0.44
N GLN A 228 -7.65 7.41 0.02
CA GLN A 228 -8.28 8.61 -0.52
C GLN A 228 -7.45 9.25 -1.66
N ILE A 229 -6.85 8.40 -2.51
CA ILE A 229 -5.99 8.86 -3.60
C ILE A 229 -6.84 9.59 -4.65
N THR A 230 -6.63 10.89 -4.77
CA THR A 230 -7.23 11.72 -5.81
C THR A 230 -6.18 11.99 -6.90
N LEU A 231 -6.48 11.53 -8.12
CA LEU A 231 -5.62 11.68 -9.30
C LEU A 231 -5.94 12.94 -10.15
N LYS A 232 -6.82 13.82 -9.65
CA LYS A 232 -7.05 15.13 -10.30
C LYS A 232 -5.77 15.96 -10.20
N ASN A 233 -5.44 16.71 -11.26
CA ASN A 233 -4.21 17.51 -11.37
C ASN A 233 -2.97 16.71 -10.92
N SER A 234 -2.72 15.57 -11.55
CA SER A 234 -1.64 14.66 -11.15
C SER A 234 -0.90 14.12 -12.38
N ILE A 235 0.40 13.91 -12.24
CA ILE A 235 1.25 13.20 -13.17
C ILE A 235 1.37 11.76 -12.67
N LEU A 236 1.08 10.79 -13.53
CA LEU A 236 1.17 9.37 -13.20
C LEU A 236 2.29 8.72 -14.01
N ILE A 237 3.28 8.15 -13.33
CA ILE A 237 4.42 7.48 -13.94
C ILE A 237 4.35 6.01 -13.56
N PHE A 238 4.19 5.12 -14.55
CA PHE A 238 4.35 3.69 -14.35
C PHE A 238 5.72 3.27 -14.89
N ASP A 239 6.65 2.95 -14.00
CA ASP A 239 7.97 2.45 -14.39
C ASP A 239 7.95 0.92 -14.48
N GLU A 240 8.52 0.34 -15.54
CA GLU A 240 8.37 -1.08 -15.91
C GLU A 240 6.94 -1.50 -16.27
N GLY A 241 6.25 -0.66 -17.04
CA GLY A 241 4.83 -0.78 -17.40
C GLY A 241 4.41 -2.09 -18.09
N HIS A 242 5.35 -2.89 -18.60
CA HIS A 242 5.08 -4.23 -19.14
C HIS A 242 4.49 -5.20 -18.09
N ASN A 243 4.60 -4.87 -16.80
CA ASN A 243 4.03 -5.68 -15.71
C ASN A 243 2.60 -5.29 -15.32
N ILE A 244 2.05 -4.20 -15.86
CA ILE A 244 0.73 -3.67 -15.44
C ILE A 244 -0.37 -4.71 -15.66
N GLU A 245 -0.37 -5.41 -16.80
CA GLU A 245 -1.37 -6.44 -17.12
C GLU A 245 -1.40 -7.54 -16.04
N LYS A 246 -0.24 -8.10 -15.70
CA LYS A 246 -0.11 -9.14 -14.68
C LYS A 246 -0.52 -8.64 -13.29
N SER A 247 -0.25 -7.38 -12.97
CA SER A 247 -0.71 -6.77 -11.72
C SER A 247 -2.23 -6.62 -11.68
N CYS A 248 -2.85 -6.18 -12.79
CA CYS A 248 -4.31 -6.12 -12.90
C CYS A 248 -4.96 -7.51 -12.79
N GLU A 249 -4.40 -8.51 -13.49
CA GLU A 249 -4.86 -9.90 -13.42
C GLU A 249 -4.79 -10.44 -11.99
N SER A 250 -3.65 -10.24 -11.32
CA SER A 250 -3.44 -10.66 -9.93
C SER A 250 -4.46 -10.04 -8.98
N VAL A 251 -4.70 -8.73 -9.08
CA VAL A 251 -5.68 -8.00 -8.23
C VAL A 251 -7.12 -8.44 -8.50
N ALA A 252 -7.44 -8.85 -9.73
CA ALA A 252 -8.77 -9.34 -10.11
C ALA A 252 -8.96 -10.85 -9.85
N SER A 253 -7.87 -11.57 -9.57
CA SER A 253 -7.88 -13.03 -9.33
C SER A 253 -7.92 -13.35 -7.83
N PHE A 254 -8.40 -14.55 -7.51
CA PHE A 254 -8.37 -15.10 -6.16
C PHE A 254 -7.90 -16.56 -6.23
N GLU A 255 -6.93 -16.90 -5.39
CA GLU A 255 -6.41 -18.26 -5.23
C GLU A 255 -6.72 -18.73 -3.81
N LEU A 256 -7.28 -19.93 -3.68
CA LEU A 256 -7.53 -20.58 -2.38
C LEU A 256 -6.76 -21.89 -2.35
N LYS A 257 -5.80 -22.00 -1.43
CA LYS A 257 -5.01 -23.22 -1.22
C LYS A 257 -5.60 -24.03 -0.08
N VAL A 258 -5.38 -25.34 -0.09
CA VAL A 258 -5.79 -26.23 1.03
C VAL A 258 -5.14 -25.79 2.35
N GLY A 259 -3.89 -25.33 2.30
CA GLY A 259 -3.19 -24.77 3.46
C GLY A 259 -3.89 -23.53 4.05
N ASP A 260 -4.58 -22.73 3.23
CA ASP A 260 -5.32 -21.57 3.71
C ASP A 260 -6.57 -21.99 4.49
N ILE A 261 -7.26 -23.06 4.02
CA ILE A 261 -8.42 -23.64 4.71
C ILE A 261 -8.00 -24.26 6.05
N ALA A 262 -6.92 -25.05 6.04
CA ALA A 262 -6.38 -25.66 7.26
C ALA A 262 -5.93 -24.59 8.27
N GLY A 263 -5.27 -23.51 7.80
CA GLY A 263 -4.91 -22.37 8.62
C GLY A 263 -6.13 -21.69 9.25
N ALA A 264 -7.16 -21.41 8.45
CA ALA A 264 -8.41 -20.83 8.93
C ALA A 264 -9.11 -21.71 9.98
N MET A 265 -9.10 -23.03 9.79
CA MET A 265 -9.64 -23.98 10.78
C MET A 265 -8.84 -23.98 12.09
N SER A 266 -7.51 -23.87 12.03
CA SER A 266 -6.66 -23.72 13.21
C SER A 266 -6.97 -22.43 13.96
N GLU A 267 -7.07 -21.29 13.27
CA GLU A 267 -7.40 -20.00 13.89
C GLU A 267 -8.79 -20.01 14.55
N ILE A 268 -9.77 -20.73 13.97
CA ILE A 268 -11.08 -20.91 14.59
C ILE A 268 -11.00 -21.71 15.89
N ASN A 269 -10.15 -22.75 15.95
CA ASN A 269 -9.95 -23.52 17.18
C ASN A 269 -9.27 -22.67 18.25
N ASP A 270 -8.24 -21.91 17.89
CA ASP A 270 -7.57 -20.99 18.82
C ASP A 270 -8.56 -19.96 19.39
N ALA A 271 -9.47 -19.46 18.56
CA ALA A 271 -10.52 -18.54 19.00
C ALA A 271 -11.51 -19.23 19.95
N PHE A 272 -11.83 -20.50 19.69
CA PHE A 272 -12.71 -21.30 20.53
C PHE A 272 -12.10 -21.55 21.92
N ASP A 273 -10.82 -21.92 21.98
CA ASP A 273 -10.09 -22.18 23.23
C ASP A 273 -9.95 -20.90 24.09
N GLN A 274 -9.75 -19.74 23.43
CA GLN A 274 -9.72 -18.44 24.13
C GLN A 274 -11.07 -18.04 24.73
N LEU A 275 -12.18 -18.42 24.09
CA LEU A 275 -13.52 -18.16 24.61
C LEU A 275 -13.89 -19.12 25.76
N GLN A 276 -13.36 -20.35 25.77
CA GLN A 276 -13.61 -21.30 26.85
C GLN A 276 -12.83 -21.02 28.13
N SER A 277 -11.66 -20.37 28.01
CA SER A 277 -10.75 -20.15 29.13
C SER A 277 -11.10 -18.92 29.99
N ASP A 278 -12.20 -18.20 29.70
CA ASP A 278 -12.61 -16.93 30.35
C ASP A 278 -11.50 -15.86 30.44
N ALA A 279 -10.39 -16.04 29.70
CA ALA A 279 -9.21 -15.19 29.74
C ALA A 279 -9.41 -13.85 28.99
N CYS A 280 -10.63 -13.60 28.53
CA CYS A 280 -11.02 -12.53 27.64
C CYS A 280 -12.21 -11.79 28.26
N GLY A 281 -12.05 -10.49 28.50
CA GLY A 281 -13.18 -9.57 28.71
C GLY A 281 -13.92 -9.37 27.39
N CYS A 282 -14.50 -10.46 26.86
CA CYS A 282 -15.02 -10.55 25.50
C CYS A 282 -16.33 -9.80 25.29
N ASP A 283 -17.01 -9.41 26.37
CA ASP A 283 -18.33 -8.81 26.32
C ASP A 283 -18.34 -7.55 25.43
N ASP A 284 -17.26 -6.75 25.47
CA ASP A 284 -17.10 -5.58 24.59
C ASP A 284 -16.93 -5.95 23.11
N VAL A 285 -16.41 -7.14 22.79
CA VAL A 285 -16.12 -7.61 21.42
C VAL A 285 -17.35 -8.26 20.78
N LEU A 286 -18.12 -8.97 21.59
CA LEU A 286 -19.28 -9.73 21.14
C LEU A 286 -20.53 -8.84 21.00
N ALA A 287 -20.53 -7.65 21.60
CA ALA A 287 -21.62 -6.68 21.53
C ALA A 287 -22.97 -7.33 21.94
N GLU A 288 -23.94 -7.44 21.04
CA GLU A 288 -25.28 -7.99 21.33
C GLU A 288 -25.35 -9.53 21.31
N MET A 289 -24.26 -10.25 21.02
CA MET A 289 -24.27 -11.71 20.86
C MET A 289 -23.65 -12.39 22.09
N THR A 290 -24.27 -13.47 22.58
CA THR A 290 -23.70 -14.23 23.70
C THR A 290 -22.50 -15.07 23.26
N VAL A 291 -21.60 -15.40 24.21
CA VAL A 291 -20.46 -16.29 23.97
C VAL A 291 -20.92 -17.64 23.39
N GLU A 292 -21.98 -18.23 23.95
CA GLU A 292 -22.56 -19.50 23.48
C GLU A 292 -23.08 -19.42 22.03
N GLN A 293 -23.78 -18.32 21.70
CA GLN A 293 -24.22 -18.07 20.33
C GLN A 293 -23.01 -17.99 19.40
N PHE A 294 -21.98 -17.22 19.77
CA PHE A 294 -20.78 -17.07 18.96
C PHE A 294 -20.02 -18.38 18.76
N MET A 295 -19.85 -19.18 19.81
CA MET A 295 -19.27 -20.52 19.73
C MET A 295 -20.05 -21.44 18.77
N THR A 296 -21.38 -21.35 18.79
CA THR A 296 -22.23 -22.08 17.84
C THR A 296 -21.95 -21.63 16.40
N HIS A 297 -21.82 -20.32 16.17
CA HIS A 297 -21.48 -19.76 14.87
C HIS A 297 -20.08 -20.19 14.38
N LEU A 298 -19.08 -20.25 15.27
CA LEU A 298 -17.72 -20.73 14.96
C LEU A 298 -17.73 -22.22 14.59
N ASN A 299 -18.46 -23.04 15.33
CA ASN A 299 -18.60 -24.47 15.01
C ASN A 299 -19.25 -24.70 13.65
N ILE A 300 -20.26 -23.90 13.29
CA ILE A 300 -20.87 -23.96 11.95
C ILE A 300 -19.86 -23.57 10.88
N LEU A 301 -19.10 -22.48 11.09
CA LEU A 301 -18.06 -22.07 10.14
C LEU A 301 -16.98 -23.15 9.96
N LYS A 302 -16.52 -23.76 11.06
CA LYS A 302 -15.55 -24.87 11.03
C LYS A 302 -16.06 -26.06 10.22
N ARG A 303 -17.32 -26.45 10.42
CA ARG A 303 -17.96 -27.53 9.63
C ARG A 303 -18.03 -27.17 8.15
N ASN A 304 -18.41 -25.94 7.83
CA ASN A 304 -18.49 -25.47 6.45
C ASN A 304 -17.13 -25.45 5.75
N LEU A 305 -16.05 -25.08 6.47
CA LEU A 305 -14.68 -25.12 5.93
C LEU A 305 -14.19 -26.55 5.70
N ALA A 306 -14.46 -27.47 6.63
CA ALA A 306 -14.14 -28.89 6.45
C ALA A 306 -14.93 -29.50 5.27
N ALA A 307 -16.20 -29.15 5.14
CA ALA A 307 -17.03 -29.53 4.01
C ALA A 307 -16.50 -29.00 2.67
N LEU A 308 -15.98 -27.76 2.65
CA LEU A 308 -15.33 -27.18 1.48
C LEU A 308 -14.03 -27.91 1.13
N GLU A 309 -13.22 -28.26 2.13
CA GLU A 309 -12.00 -29.06 1.95
C GLU A 309 -12.32 -30.42 1.30
N ASP A 310 -13.28 -31.16 1.85
CA ASP A 310 -13.74 -32.45 1.31
C ASP A 310 -14.25 -32.30 -0.15
N ALA A 311 -15.03 -31.25 -0.44
CA ALA A 311 -15.55 -30.97 -1.77
C ALA A 311 -14.44 -30.67 -2.79
N ILE A 312 -13.39 -29.94 -2.38
CA ILE A 312 -12.22 -29.67 -3.23
C ILE A 312 -11.45 -30.95 -3.52
N PHE A 313 -11.26 -31.83 -2.53
CA PHE A 313 -10.58 -33.11 -2.71
C PHE A 313 -11.35 -34.12 -3.57
N ALA A 314 -12.68 -34.02 -3.61
CA ALA A 314 -13.52 -34.86 -4.45
C ALA A 314 -13.44 -34.50 -5.95
N GLU A 315 -12.90 -33.32 -6.31
CA GLU A 315 -12.74 -32.93 -7.71
C GLU A 315 -11.72 -33.81 -8.43
N ARG A 316 -12.15 -34.36 -9.57
CA ARG A 316 -11.26 -35.15 -10.43
C ARG A 316 -10.45 -34.22 -11.30
N LEU A 317 -9.14 -34.20 -11.09
CA LEU A 317 -8.21 -33.44 -11.91
C LEU A 317 -7.76 -34.27 -13.12
N ASP A 318 -7.73 -33.63 -14.29
CA ASP A 318 -7.21 -34.21 -15.51
C ASP A 318 -5.89 -33.56 -15.89
N ARG A 319 -5.08 -34.25 -16.71
CA ARG A 319 -3.84 -33.65 -17.21
C ARG A 319 -4.14 -32.68 -18.35
N ASP A 320 -3.88 -31.40 -18.11
CA ASP A 320 -4.09 -30.34 -19.10
C ASP A 320 -3.07 -30.45 -20.23
N GLY A 321 -3.54 -30.41 -21.48
CA GLY A 321 -2.70 -30.60 -22.67
C GLY A 321 -1.64 -29.50 -22.84
N ASP A 322 -1.96 -28.27 -22.43
CA ASP A 322 -1.09 -27.11 -22.61
C ASP A 322 -0.05 -27.00 -21.50
N THR A 323 -0.50 -27.03 -20.24
CA THR A 323 0.35 -26.79 -19.07
C THR A 323 0.99 -28.06 -18.50
N GLN A 324 0.53 -29.25 -18.93
CA GLN A 324 0.94 -30.56 -18.43
C GLN A 324 0.69 -30.77 -16.92
N ARG A 325 -0.05 -29.87 -16.28
CA ARG A 325 -0.44 -29.92 -14.86
C ARG A 325 -1.76 -30.67 -14.69
N MET A 326 -1.96 -31.24 -13.50
CA MET A 326 -3.26 -31.79 -13.10
C MET A 326 -4.18 -30.64 -12.74
N MET A 327 -5.19 -30.36 -13.55
CA MET A 327 -6.15 -29.28 -13.30
C MET A 327 -7.46 -29.49 -14.06
N VAL A 328 -8.48 -28.72 -13.69
CA VAL A 328 -9.76 -28.68 -14.40
C VAL A 328 -10.14 -27.24 -14.66
N LYS A 329 -10.46 -26.92 -15.91
CA LYS A 329 -11.00 -25.60 -16.29
C LYS A 329 -12.54 -25.69 -16.29
N ARG A 330 -13.19 -24.77 -15.58
CA ARG A 330 -14.64 -24.64 -15.48
C ARG A 330 -15.04 -23.16 -15.53
N PRO A 331 -16.28 -22.82 -15.90
CA PRO A 331 -16.80 -21.46 -15.76
C PRO A 331 -16.69 -20.98 -14.31
N GLY A 332 -16.43 -19.70 -14.10
CA GLY A 332 -16.24 -19.14 -12.75
C GLY A 332 -17.40 -19.39 -11.79
N SER A 333 -18.64 -19.53 -12.31
CA SER A 333 -19.82 -19.88 -11.50
C SER A 333 -19.73 -21.26 -10.84
N TYR A 334 -18.91 -22.17 -11.36
CA TYR A 334 -18.74 -23.52 -10.81
C TYR A 334 -18.17 -23.52 -9.39
N ILE A 335 -17.47 -22.46 -8.97
CA ILE A 335 -17.03 -22.32 -7.57
C ILE A 335 -18.21 -22.30 -6.60
N LEU A 336 -19.36 -21.78 -7.04
CA LEU A 336 -20.58 -21.78 -6.23
C LEU A 336 -21.10 -23.20 -6.04
N ASP A 337 -20.96 -24.07 -7.03
CA ASP A 337 -21.35 -25.48 -6.92
C ASP A 337 -20.42 -26.23 -5.95
N ILE A 338 -19.11 -25.94 -5.98
CA ILE A 338 -18.14 -26.51 -5.03
C ILE A 338 -18.46 -26.05 -3.61
N LEU A 339 -18.68 -24.75 -3.41
CA LEU A 339 -19.11 -24.19 -2.13
C LEU A 339 -20.43 -24.81 -1.67
N ALA A 340 -21.36 -25.05 -2.59
CA ALA A 340 -22.71 -25.52 -2.30
C ALA A 340 -22.84 -27.00 -1.99
N ARG A 341 -22.01 -27.85 -2.60
CA ARG A 341 -22.11 -29.30 -2.43
C ARG A 341 -22.06 -29.72 -0.97
N GLY A 342 -21.21 -29.07 -0.18
CA GLY A 342 -20.91 -29.55 1.17
C GLY A 342 -20.23 -30.93 1.15
N GLY A 343 -19.44 -31.23 2.17
CA GLY A 343 -18.89 -32.58 2.37
C GLY A 343 -19.93 -33.51 2.98
N ASP A 344 -19.56 -34.76 3.24
CA ASP A 344 -20.44 -35.78 3.85
C ASP A 344 -20.95 -35.42 5.27
N LYS A 345 -20.43 -34.34 5.87
CA LYS A 345 -20.64 -33.95 7.28
C LYS A 345 -21.42 -32.64 7.49
N GLY A 346 -22.00 -32.02 6.45
CA GLY A 346 -22.83 -30.81 6.61
C GLY A 346 -23.28 -30.13 5.33
N ASP A 347 -24.13 -29.11 5.47
CA ASP A 347 -24.56 -28.25 4.35
C ASP A 347 -23.39 -27.42 3.81
N GLY A 348 -23.34 -27.21 2.50
CA GLY A 348 -22.37 -26.31 1.88
C GLY A 348 -22.57 -24.83 2.22
N ILE A 349 -21.66 -23.98 1.77
CA ILE A 349 -21.73 -22.53 1.91
C ILE A 349 -22.66 -21.97 0.83
N MET A 350 -23.82 -21.43 1.24
CA MET A 350 -24.74 -20.77 0.32
C MET A 350 -24.48 -19.25 0.27
N PRO A 351 -24.89 -18.56 -0.81
CA PRO A 351 -24.76 -17.10 -0.90
C PRO A 351 -25.39 -16.31 0.26
N LYS A 352 -26.49 -16.83 0.84
CA LYS A 352 -27.15 -16.25 2.02
C LYS A 352 -26.25 -16.25 3.26
N ASP A 353 -25.28 -17.16 3.35
CA ASP A 353 -24.43 -17.32 4.52
C ASP A 353 -23.25 -16.35 4.54
N PHE A 354 -22.88 -15.73 3.41
CA PHE A 354 -21.70 -14.86 3.31
C PHE A 354 -21.71 -13.70 4.31
N LYS A 355 -22.87 -13.04 4.53
CA LYS A 355 -22.97 -11.95 5.51
C LYS A 355 -22.68 -12.44 6.93
N ARG A 356 -23.24 -13.60 7.29
CA ARG A 356 -23.03 -14.24 8.59
C ARG A 356 -21.58 -14.68 8.75
N ILE A 357 -21.01 -15.36 7.76
CA ILE A 357 -19.61 -15.80 7.77
C ILE A 357 -18.68 -14.60 7.94
N ALA A 358 -18.87 -13.53 7.15
CA ALA A 358 -18.05 -12.32 7.25
C ALA A 358 -18.13 -11.66 8.64
N MET A 359 -19.31 -11.67 9.28
CA MET A 359 -19.46 -11.20 10.66
C MET A 359 -18.69 -12.08 11.65
N VAL A 360 -18.82 -13.40 11.53
CA VAL A 360 -18.17 -14.38 12.42
C VAL A 360 -16.65 -14.28 12.31
N VAL A 361 -16.11 -14.22 11.09
CA VAL A 361 -14.68 -14.06 10.83
C VAL A 361 -14.15 -12.77 11.47
N ARG A 362 -14.86 -11.64 11.30
CA ARG A 362 -14.44 -10.37 11.92
C ARG A 362 -14.39 -10.44 13.45
N LYS A 363 -15.37 -11.09 14.08
CA LYS A 363 -15.40 -11.28 15.54
C LYS A 363 -14.33 -12.26 16.00
N ALA A 364 -14.05 -13.32 15.24
CA ALA A 364 -13.01 -14.29 15.55
C ALA A 364 -11.62 -13.63 15.54
N ILE A 365 -11.33 -12.82 14.51
CA ILE A 365 -10.10 -12.02 14.44
C ILE A 365 -9.99 -11.11 15.65
N ALA A 366 -11.09 -10.47 16.07
CA ALA A 366 -11.08 -9.63 17.26
C ALA A 366 -10.74 -10.45 18.52
N VAL A 367 -11.44 -11.55 18.80
CA VAL A 367 -11.16 -12.43 19.96
C VAL A 367 -9.69 -12.87 20.00
N LEU A 368 -9.16 -13.37 18.88
CA LEU A 368 -7.74 -13.76 18.78
C LEU A 368 -6.77 -12.61 19.07
N THR A 369 -7.16 -11.38 18.73
CA THR A 369 -6.39 -10.17 19.03
C THR A 369 -6.45 -9.82 20.53
N PHE A 370 -7.50 -10.23 21.26
CA PHE A 370 -7.63 -10.01 22.71
C PHE A 370 -6.80 -10.97 23.56
N GLY A 371 -6.85 -12.28 23.31
CA GLY A 371 -6.15 -13.26 24.15
C GLY A 371 -4.61 -13.17 24.09
N MET A 372 -4.04 -12.64 23.01
CA MET A 372 -2.58 -12.55 22.84
C MET A 372 -1.91 -11.52 23.74
N GLU A 373 -2.63 -10.50 24.20
CA GLU A 373 -2.08 -9.52 25.15
C GLU A 373 -2.06 -10.04 26.57
N SER A 374 -3.06 -10.82 26.98
CA SER A 374 -3.05 -11.52 28.27
C SER A 374 -1.83 -12.44 28.42
N ALA A 375 -1.41 -13.07 27.32
CA ALA A 375 -0.23 -13.94 27.28
C ALA A 375 1.10 -13.16 27.21
N THR A 376 1.12 -11.94 26.65
CA THR A 376 2.34 -11.14 26.49
C THR A 376 2.54 -10.07 27.56
N SER A 377 1.50 -9.72 28.34
CA SER A 377 1.61 -8.87 29.54
C SER A 377 2.39 -9.53 30.68
N GLY A 378 2.76 -10.80 30.54
CA GLY A 378 3.72 -11.49 31.43
C GLY A 378 5.20 -11.22 31.12
N GLY A 379 5.54 -10.38 30.13
CA GLY A 379 6.92 -10.20 29.69
C GLY A 379 7.30 -8.77 29.32
N LEU A 380 7.94 -8.09 30.27
CA LEU A 380 8.89 -6.97 30.16
C LEU A 380 8.32 -5.55 29.98
N TYR A 381 8.42 -4.81 31.10
CA TYR A 381 8.79 -3.39 31.16
C TYR A 381 10.11 -3.10 30.43
#